data_AF-A0A9Q4CV31-F1
#
_entry.id   AF-A0A9Q4CV31-F1
#
_cell.length_a   1.000
_cell.length_b   1.000
_cell.length_c   1.000
_cell.angle_alpha   90.00
_cell.angle_beta   90.00
_cell.angle_gamma   90.00
#
_symmetry.space_group_name_H-M   'P 1'
#
loop_
_entity.id
_entity.type
_entity.pdbx_description
1 polymer ?
#
loop_
_entity_poly.entity_id
_entity_poly.type
_entity_poly.pdbx_seq_one_letter_code
_entity_poly.pdbx_strand_id
1 'polypeptide(L)'
;MRVVEWIERKRQGGKLTDEEMTQLIQGYISGEVPDYQMSAFCMAVVFQGMDDEETSALTQAMADSGDVLELPGVPRPVVDKHSTGGVGDKTTIALAPWLASIGVTMAKMSGRGLGHTGGTVDKLESIPGFRTNLSASEFLRQVKEIGVAVAGQTGELAPADKSLYALRDVTGTVSSIPLIAASIMSKKLASGADAIVLDVKVGDGAFMKTAAEARELASRMVRIGELRGRKTVAILSHMEEPLGYAVGNALEVKEAIDTLRGDGPPDFTELCLALGAETAVLAGVADSLEEAREKMREAVQSGRALAKFAEFVKAQGGSPLVAEDTSILPRAPVVELVRAHLDGYVASIHAEATGRLAMRLGAGRATKEDRIDLRSGLVFRKKTGDFVRCGEVLVEIHATTSEAAAAAVPEAEQLFTWANSATVALPIVVGRVDAAELQAETEAGRSLAATPESAAPGASVIAAALAARDHAYVPYSNFPVGAALQLRDGRMVTGCNVENASFGLTNCAERSAIFRAISEYGVAGMDVVAVAVAADTEGPVSPCGACRQVLMEFCRADVPVFLTNVRGQIAETTVGALLPHAFLHF
;
A
#
# COMPACT_ATOMS: atom_id res chain seq x y z
N MET A 1 -30.47 3.66 -22.67
CA MET A 1 -30.28 2.40 -21.93
C MET A 1 -30.46 2.70 -20.44
N ARG A 2 -31.02 1.81 -19.62
CA ARG A 2 -31.32 2.14 -18.20
C ARG A 2 -30.16 1.74 -17.30
N VAL A 3 -29.73 2.63 -16.40
CA VAL A 3 -28.66 2.37 -15.40
C VAL A 3 -28.86 1.07 -14.63
N VAL A 4 -30.12 0.70 -14.36
CA VAL A 4 -30.50 -0.57 -13.71
C VAL A 4 -29.93 -1.79 -14.43
N GLU A 5 -29.90 -1.79 -15.77
CA GLU A 5 -29.36 -2.91 -16.57
C GLU A 5 -27.85 -3.05 -16.37
N TRP A 6 -27.12 -1.94 -16.24
CA TRP A 6 -25.69 -1.96 -15.90
C TRP A 6 -25.43 -2.46 -14.48
N ILE A 7 -26.26 -2.05 -13.51
CA ILE A 7 -26.17 -2.54 -12.12
C ILE A 7 -26.44 -4.05 -12.07
N GLU A 8 -27.48 -4.53 -12.74
CA GLU A 8 -27.81 -5.96 -12.80
C GLU A 8 -26.68 -6.77 -13.41
N ARG A 9 -26.10 -6.28 -14.51
CA ARG A 9 -24.96 -6.93 -15.18
C ARG A 9 -23.73 -6.95 -14.28
N LYS A 10 -23.36 -5.82 -13.65
CA LYS A 10 -22.24 -5.76 -12.71
C LYS A 10 -22.46 -6.70 -11.54
N ARG A 11 -23.67 -6.72 -10.94
CA ARG A 11 -24.05 -7.64 -9.85
C ARG A 11 -23.89 -9.12 -10.23
N GLN A 12 -24.07 -9.47 -11.50
CA GLN A 12 -23.88 -10.82 -12.05
C GLN A 12 -22.42 -11.12 -12.45
N GLY A 13 -21.47 -10.22 -12.17
CA GLY A 13 -20.06 -10.38 -12.53
C GLY A 13 -19.72 -9.94 -13.96
N GLY A 14 -20.67 -9.34 -14.68
CA GLY A 14 -20.42 -8.77 -16.01
C GLY A 14 -19.65 -7.45 -15.96
N LYS A 15 -19.04 -7.07 -17.09
CA LYS A 15 -18.26 -5.84 -17.26
C LYS A 15 -19.05 -4.75 -17.97
N LEU A 16 -18.73 -3.49 -17.70
CA LEU A 16 -19.14 -2.33 -18.48
C LEU A 16 -18.05 -1.98 -19.49
N THR A 17 -18.43 -1.50 -20.68
CA THR A 17 -17.49 -0.94 -21.65
C THR A 17 -17.08 0.48 -21.28
N ASP A 18 -16.02 1.01 -21.92
CA ASP A 18 -15.57 2.40 -21.76
C ASP A 18 -16.69 3.41 -22.01
N GLU A 19 -17.51 3.20 -23.04
CA GLU A 19 -18.64 4.09 -23.36
C GLU A 19 -19.74 4.03 -22.28
N GLU A 20 -20.08 2.83 -21.81
CA GLU A 20 -21.09 2.66 -20.76
C GLU A 20 -20.62 3.27 -19.43
N MET A 21 -19.35 3.10 -19.10
CA MET A 21 -18.74 3.70 -17.91
C MET A 21 -18.74 5.23 -18.00
N THR A 22 -18.40 5.78 -19.17
CA THR A 22 -18.44 7.22 -19.43
C THR A 22 -19.86 7.76 -19.25
N GLN A 23 -20.86 7.09 -19.82
CA GLN A 23 -22.27 7.49 -19.67
C GLN A 23 -22.74 7.41 -18.22
N LEU A 24 -22.34 6.36 -17.47
CA LEU A 24 -22.68 6.20 -16.06
C LEU A 24 -22.12 7.35 -15.22
N ILE A 25 -20.85 7.70 -15.40
CA ILE A 25 -20.19 8.78 -14.64
C ILE A 25 -20.71 10.16 -15.05
N GLN A 26 -20.90 10.43 -16.34
CA GLN A 26 -21.47 11.69 -16.80
C GLN A 26 -22.91 11.87 -16.30
N GLY A 27 -23.73 10.83 -16.37
CA GLY A 27 -25.08 10.85 -15.84
C GLY A 27 -25.12 11.07 -14.33
N TYR A 28 -24.14 10.55 -13.59
CA TYR A 28 -24.03 10.83 -12.15
C TYR A 28 -23.69 12.29 -11.87
N ILE A 29 -22.76 12.86 -12.62
CA ILE A 29 -22.36 14.26 -12.47
C ILE A 29 -23.46 15.23 -12.92
N SER A 30 -24.24 14.89 -13.95
CA SER A 30 -25.38 15.70 -14.39
C SER A 30 -26.62 15.58 -13.49
N GLY A 31 -26.63 14.64 -12.53
CA GLY A 31 -27.76 14.36 -11.64
C GLY A 31 -28.85 13.48 -12.27
N GLU A 32 -28.64 12.97 -13.49
CA GLU A 32 -29.53 12.00 -14.13
C GLU A 32 -29.48 10.62 -13.45
N VAL A 33 -28.31 10.23 -12.94
CA VAL A 33 -28.12 9.03 -12.12
C VAL A 33 -28.19 9.44 -10.65
N PRO A 34 -29.23 9.03 -9.90
CA PRO A 34 -29.35 9.38 -8.48
C PRO A 34 -28.41 8.54 -7.61
N ASP A 35 -28.08 9.08 -6.42
CA ASP A 35 -27.19 8.44 -5.44
C ASP A 35 -27.57 6.99 -5.10
N TYR A 36 -28.85 6.66 -5.04
CA TYR A 36 -29.30 5.29 -4.73
C TYR A 36 -28.97 4.28 -5.85
N GLN A 37 -28.85 4.72 -7.10
CA GLN A 37 -28.39 3.86 -8.21
C GLN A 37 -26.87 3.75 -8.21
N MET A 38 -26.17 4.88 -8.01
CA MET A 38 -24.71 4.88 -7.97
C MET A 38 -24.17 4.08 -6.78
N SER A 39 -24.81 4.16 -5.60
CA SER A 39 -24.44 3.35 -4.44
C SER A 39 -24.69 1.86 -4.66
N ALA A 40 -25.78 1.49 -5.34
CA ALA A 40 -26.03 0.11 -5.74
C ALA A 40 -24.97 -0.42 -6.72
N PHE A 41 -24.52 0.41 -7.68
CA PHE A 41 -23.40 0.08 -8.55
C PHE A 41 -22.09 -0.09 -7.76
N CYS A 42 -21.75 0.84 -6.88
CA CYS A 42 -20.56 0.76 -6.03
C CYS A 42 -20.56 -0.51 -5.18
N MET A 43 -21.71 -0.88 -4.59
CA MET A 43 -21.83 -2.09 -3.80
C MET A 43 -21.69 -3.35 -4.68
N ALA A 44 -22.23 -3.34 -5.90
CA ALA A 44 -22.01 -4.43 -6.85
C ALA A 44 -20.51 -4.59 -7.19
N VAL A 45 -19.77 -3.48 -7.33
CA VAL A 45 -18.30 -3.48 -7.50
C VAL A 45 -17.57 -3.98 -6.26
N VAL A 46 -18.04 -3.67 -5.05
CA VAL A 46 -17.46 -4.22 -3.80
C VAL A 46 -17.50 -5.75 -3.80
N PHE A 47 -18.61 -6.36 -4.24
CA PHE A 47 -18.77 -7.82 -4.23
C PHE A 47 -18.13 -8.53 -5.42
N GLN A 48 -18.19 -7.94 -6.62
CA GLN A 48 -17.76 -8.60 -7.86
C GLN A 48 -16.37 -8.14 -8.33
N GLY A 49 -15.87 -7.04 -7.79
CA GLY A 49 -14.65 -6.40 -8.26
C GLY A 49 -14.78 -5.81 -9.67
N MET A 50 -13.63 -5.39 -10.18
CA MET A 50 -13.39 -4.95 -11.55
C MET A 50 -11.98 -5.42 -11.93
N ASP A 51 -11.78 -5.74 -13.20
CA ASP A 51 -10.45 -6.02 -13.74
C ASP A 51 -9.73 -4.74 -14.13
N ASP A 52 -8.53 -4.86 -14.69
CA ASP A 52 -7.68 -3.71 -15.01
C ASP A 52 -8.28 -2.83 -16.12
N GLU A 53 -8.90 -3.42 -17.13
CA GLU A 53 -9.52 -2.70 -18.25
C GLU A 53 -10.70 -1.87 -17.76
N GLU A 54 -11.61 -2.50 -17.01
CA GLU A 54 -12.80 -1.85 -16.49
C GLU A 54 -12.47 -0.80 -15.42
N THR A 55 -11.48 -1.10 -14.55
CA THR A 55 -11.00 -0.12 -13.56
C THR A 55 -10.36 1.08 -14.27
N SER A 56 -9.60 0.84 -15.34
CA SER A 56 -9.02 1.87 -16.18
C SER A 56 -10.09 2.72 -16.88
N ALA A 57 -11.17 2.11 -17.37
CA ALA A 57 -12.32 2.79 -17.93
C ALA A 57 -13.00 3.72 -16.91
N LEU A 58 -13.24 3.23 -15.68
CA LEU A 58 -13.78 4.04 -14.59
C LEU A 58 -12.84 5.20 -14.25
N THR A 59 -11.54 4.93 -14.16
CA THR A 59 -10.52 5.94 -13.89
C THR A 59 -10.55 7.06 -14.92
N GLN A 60 -10.61 6.72 -16.21
CA GLN A 60 -10.62 7.68 -17.30
C GLN A 60 -11.93 8.49 -17.32
N ALA A 61 -13.08 7.82 -17.18
CA ALA A 61 -14.38 8.49 -17.10
C ALA A 61 -14.45 9.48 -15.93
N MET A 62 -13.84 9.13 -14.78
CA MET A 62 -13.72 10.03 -13.64
C MET A 62 -12.76 11.18 -13.91
N ALA A 63 -11.61 10.93 -14.54
CA ALA A 63 -10.65 11.99 -14.91
C ALA A 63 -11.26 13.01 -15.88
N ASP A 64 -12.00 12.54 -16.88
CA ASP A 64 -12.63 13.36 -17.93
C ASP A 64 -13.95 14.01 -17.48
N SER A 65 -14.39 13.77 -16.24
CA SER A 65 -15.65 14.32 -15.72
C SER A 65 -15.60 15.84 -15.48
N GLY A 66 -14.43 16.46 -15.58
CA GLY A 66 -14.24 17.89 -15.39
C GLY A 66 -12.98 18.40 -16.08
N ASP A 67 -12.32 19.37 -15.47
CA ASP A 67 -11.12 19.99 -16.05
C ASP A 67 -9.96 18.97 -16.10
N VAL A 68 -9.12 19.08 -17.14
CA VAL A 68 -7.82 18.41 -17.22
C VAL A 68 -6.76 19.50 -17.30
N LEU A 69 -5.81 19.46 -16.37
CA LEU A 69 -4.79 20.49 -16.25
C LEU A 69 -3.76 20.34 -17.38
N GLU A 70 -3.82 21.25 -18.34
CA GLU A 70 -2.74 21.41 -19.30
C GLU A 70 -1.57 22.16 -18.64
N LEU A 71 -0.35 21.67 -18.90
CA LEU A 71 0.90 22.25 -18.36
C LEU A 71 1.76 22.84 -19.50
N PRO A 72 1.30 23.88 -20.21
CA PRO A 72 2.02 24.43 -21.35
C PRO A 72 3.32 25.12 -20.91
N GLY A 73 4.42 24.81 -21.59
CA GLY A 73 5.72 25.45 -21.36
C GLY A 73 6.38 25.10 -20.01
N VAL A 74 5.86 24.10 -19.29
CA VAL A 74 6.49 23.51 -18.11
C VAL A 74 7.52 22.47 -18.56
N PRO A 75 8.76 22.45 -18.00
CA PRO A 75 9.76 21.45 -18.33
C PRO A 75 9.26 20.02 -18.05
N ARG A 76 9.35 19.16 -19.05
CA ARG A 76 8.91 17.76 -19.00
C ARG A 76 10.11 16.84 -18.70
N PRO A 77 9.89 15.69 -18.04
CA PRO A 77 8.62 15.21 -17.52
C PRO A 77 8.19 15.93 -16.23
N VAL A 78 6.89 16.08 -16.05
CA VAL A 78 6.28 16.53 -14.79
C VAL A 78 5.90 15.31 -13.97
N VAL A 79 6.34 15.27 -12.73
CA VAL A 79 6.06 14.15 -11.81
C VAL A 79 5.06 14.57 -10.74
N ASP A 80 4.18 13.65 -10.35
CA ASP A 80 3.43 13.76 -9.10
C ASP A 80 3.64 12.51 -8.23
N LYS A 81 3.60 12.72 -6.92
CA LYS A 81 3.68 11.67 -5.89
C LYS A 81 2.30 11.50 -5.25
N HIS A 82 1.75 10.31 -5.10
CA HIS A 82 0.57 10.13 -4.27
C HIS A 82 0.89 9.26 -3.06
N SER A 83 0.22 9.50 -1.93
CA SER A 83 0.24 8.61 -0.78
C SER A 83 -1.19 8.20 -0.50
N THR A 84 -1.42 6.93 -0.19
CA THR A 84 -2.75 6.45 0.23
C THR A 84 -3.20 7.04 1.57
N GLY A 85 -2.33 7.80 2.26
CA GLY A 85 -2.59 8.41 3.55
C GLY A 85 -2.02 7.58 4.68
N GLY A 86 -1.47 8.26 5.69
CA GLY A 86 -0.87 7.64 6.87
C GLY A 86 -0.62 8.67 7.96
N VAL A 87 -0.48 8.18 9.20
CA VAL A 87 -0.29 9.02 10.39
C VAL A 87 1.16 9.51 10.43
N GLY A 88 1.36 10.82 10.57
CA GLY A 88 2.67 11.45 10.49
C GLY A 88 3.22 11.58 9.05
N ASP A 89 2.40 11.34 8.01
CA ASP A 89 2.89 11.44 6.63
C ASP A 89 3.07 12.89 6.15
N LYS A 90 4.29 13.43 6.38
CA LYS A 90 4.77 14.73 5.90
C LYS A 90 5.70 14.64 4.69
N THR A 91 5.76 13.48 4.04
CA THR A 91 6.70 13.22 2.93
C THR A 91 6.63 14.28 1.84
N THR A 92 5.44 14.70 1.43
CA THR A 92 5.27 15.74 0.41
C THR A 92 5.99 17.05 0.76
N ILE A 93 5.98 17.47 2.02
CA ILE A 93 6.49 18.76 2.47
C ILE A 93 8.01 18.81 2.33
N ALA A 94 8.69 17.71 2.69
CA ALA A 94 10.13 17.58 2.51
C ALA A 94 10.51 17.21 1.06
N LEU A 95 9.83 16.21 0.49
CA LEU A 95 10.24 15.60 -0.77
C LEU A 95 10.07 16.54 -1.99
N ALA A 96 9.00 17.33 -2.03
CA ALA A 96 8.74 18.20 -3.18
C ALA A 96 9.86 19.25 -3.43
N PRO A 97 10.29 20.07 -2.45
CA PRO A 97 11.42 20.99 -2.64
C PRO A 97 12.75 20.25 -2.78
N TRP A 98 12.91 19.08 -2.15
CA TRP A 98 14.12 18.27 -2.27
C TRP A 98 14.33 17.81 -3.71
N LEU A 99 13.29 17.28 -4.35
CA LEU A 99 13.29 16.89 -5.76
C LEU A 99 13.52 18.09 -6.69
N ALA A 100 12.84 19.21 -6.45
CA ALA A 100 13.06 20.42 -7.25
C ALA A 100 14.48 20.97 -7.12
N SER A 101 15.16 20.75 -5.99
CA SER A 101 16.55 21.18 -5.78
C SER A 101 17.59 20.38 -6.59
N ILE A 102 17.20 19.21 -7.12
CA ILE A 102 18.02 18.38 -8.01
C ILE A 102 17.54 18.43 -9.47
N GLY A 103 16.53 19.25 -9.79
CA GLY A 103 16.07 19.49 -11.16
C GLY A 103 14.81 18.74 -11.58
N VAL A 104 14.11 18.08 -10.66
CA VAL A 104 12.82 17.44 -10.97
C VAL A 104 11.70 18.49 -10.95
N THR A 105 10.86 18.48 -11.98
CA THR A 105 9.65 19.31 -12.03
C THR A 105 8.46 18.58 -11.38
N MET A 106 7.92 19.14 -10.29
CA MET A 106 6.79 18.58 -9.56
C MET A 106 5.60 19.53 -9.53
N ALA A 107 4.52 19.17 -10.21
CA ALA A 107 3.26 19.90 -10.19
C ALA A 107 2.25 19.15 -9.31
N LYS A 108 2.08 19.61 -8.07
CA LYS A 108 1.33 18.85 -7.08
C LYS A 108 -0.01 19.48 -6.73
N MET A 109 -1.05 18.65 -6.73
CA MET A 109 -2.34 18.97 -6.13
C MET A 109 -2.62 18.07 -4.94
N SER A 110 -2.87 18.69 -3.80
CA SER A 110 -3.07 18.02 -2.52
C SER A 110 -4.45 18.33 -1.94
N GLY A 111 -5.01 17.34 -1.23
CA GLY A 111 -6.25 17.51 -0.47
C GLY A 111 -6.02 18.03 0.94
N ARG A 112 -7.13 18.44 1.57
CA ARG A 112 -7.23 18.61 3.03
C ARG A 112 -7.48 17.26 3.70
N GLY A 113 -7.19 17.17 5.00
CA GLY A 113 -7.42 15.96 5.77
C GLY A 113 -8.90 15.74 6.08
N LEU A 114 -9.33 14.48 5.99
CA LEU A 114 -10.61 13.96 6.49
C LEU A 114 -10.30 12.70 7.33
N GLY A 115 -10.91 12.60 8.51
CA GLY A 115 -10.65 11.51 9.44
C GLY A 115 -9.34 11.68 10.22
N HIS A 116 -8.70 10.56 10.54
CA HIS A 116 -7.57 10.50 11.48
C HIS A 116 -6.20 10.85 10.86
N THR A 117 -6.14 11.08 9.55
CA THR A 117 -4.91 11.51 8.84
C THR A 117 -4.99 12.99 8.47
N GLY A 118 -4.02 13.79 8.91
CA GLY A 118 -3.90 15.20 8.53
C GLY A 118 -3.49 15.36 7.06
N GLY A 119 -4.11 16.31 6.34
CA GLY A 119 -3.82 16.58 4.93
C GLY A 119 -2.64 17.52 4.73
N THR A 120 -1.90 17.37 3.63
CA THR A 120 -0.73 18.23 3.33
C THR A 120 -1.09 19.71 3.27
N VAL A 121 -2.27 20.06 2.76
CA VAL A 121 -2.74 21.45 2.69
C VAL A 121 -2.84 22.06 4.10
N ASP A 122 -3.45 21.34 5.04
CA ASP A 122 -3.62 21.83 6.42
C ASP A 122 -2.26 22.00 7.12
N LYS A 123 -1.32 21.08 6.88
CA LYS A 123 0.06 21.16 7.38
C LYS A 123 0.77 22.41 6.86
N LEU A 124 0.78 22.64 5.55
CA LEU A 124 1.46 23.80 4.94
C LEU A 124 0.85 25.14 5.38
N GLU A 125 -0.45 25.20 5.63
CA GLU A 125 -1.13 26.39 6.16
C GLU A 125 -0.73 26.75 7.60
N SER A 126 0.02 25.90 8.30
CA SER A 126 0.65 26.28 9.58
C SER A 126 1.82 27.26 9.39
N ILE A 127 2.36 27.38 8.17
CA ILE A 127 3.40 28.37 7.86
C ILE A 127 2.72 29.74 7.71
N PRO A 128 3.11 30.76 8.51
CA PRO A 128 2.49 32.08 8.44
C PRO A 128 2.50 32.65 7.02
N GLY A 129 1.31 32.99 6.50
CA GLY A 129 1.10 33.59 5.17
C GLY A 129 1.03 32.61 4.00
N PHE A 130 1.31 31.31 4.21
CA PHE A 130 1.33 30.33 3.13
C PHE A 130 -0.09 30.10 2.57
N ARG A 131 -0.21 30.12 1.25
CA ARG A 131 -1.48 29.96 0.53
C ARG A 131 -1.42 28.75 -0.39
N THR A 132 -2.46 27.92 -0.34
CA THR A 132 -2.64 26.77 -1.25
C THR A 132 -3.67 27.03 -2.34
N ASN A 133 -4.50 28.08 -2.20
CA ASN A 133 -5.44 28.52 -3.22
C ASN A 133 -4.71 29.39 -4.25
N LEU A 134 -4.18 28.75 -5.28
CA LEU A 134 -3.50 29.40 -6.40
C LEU A 134 -4.41 29.43 -7.63
N SER A 135 -4.39 30.53 -8.38
CA SER A 135 -4.96 30.49 -9.73
C SER A 135 -4.12 29.57 -10.64
N ALA A 136 -4.73 29.06 -11.71
CA ALA A 136 -4.02 28.21 -12.68
C ALA A 136 -2.76 28.89 -13.25
N SER A 137 -2.81 30.21 -13.50
CA SER A 137 -1.67 30.97 -14.00
C SER A 137 -0.55 31.15 -12.97
N GLU A 138 -0.88 31.35 -11.69
CA GLU A 138 0.11 31.37 -10.60
C GLU A 138 0.76 30.00 -10.43
N PHE A 139 -0.03 28.93 -10.43
CA PHE A 139 0.46 27.56 -10.32
C PHE A 139 1.43 27.22 -11.45
N LEU A 140 1.03 27.44 -12.71
CA LEU A 140 1.86 27.18 -13.89
C LEU A 140 3.16 27.98 -13.87
N ARG A 141 3.08 29.28 -13.55
CA ARG A 141 4.26 30.15 -13.47
C ARG A 141 5.24 29.64 -12.41
N GLN A 142 4.73 29.29 -11.23
CA GLN A 142 5.57 28.80 -10.13
C GLN A 142 6.26 27.48 -10.47
N VAL A 143 5.53 26.50 -11.02
CA VAL A 143 6.12 25.22 -11.45
C VAL A 143 7.20 25.46 -12.49
N LYS A 144 6.98 26.37 -13.45
CA LYS A 144 7.95 26.70 -14.49
C LYS A 144 9.22 27.38 -13.96
N GLU A 145 9.07 28.31 -13.01
CA GLU A 145 10.18 29.12 -12.50
C GLU A 145 10.99 28.39 -11.42
N ILE A 146 10.31 27.64 -10.54
CA ILE A 146 10.89 27.11 -9.29
C ILE A 146 11.04 25.59 -9.35
N GLY A 147 10.28 24.92 -10.22
CA GLY A 147 10.22 23.47 -10.34
C GLY A 147 9.20 22.81 -9.41
N VAL A 148 8.55 23.55 -8.51
CA VAL A 148 7.59 22.98 -7.54
C VAL A 148 6.46 23.94 -7.17
N ALA A 149 5.24 23.39 -7.12
CA ALA A 149 4.10 24.03 -6.46
C ALA A 149 3.20 22.97 -5.81
N VAL A 150 2.58 23.33 -4.69
CA VAL A 150 1.56 22.50 -4.01
C VAL A 150 0.30 23.33 -3.90
N ALA A 151 -0.64 23.09 -4.81
CA ALA A 151 -1.95 23.70 -4.77
C ALA A 151 -2.94 22.82 -3.99
N GLY A 152 -3.90 23.46 -3.35
CA GLY A 152 -5.16 22.81 -3.03
C GLY A 152 -5.87 22.41 -4.33
N GLN A 153 -6.85 21.52 -4.24
CA GLN A 153 -7.72 21.24 -5.38
C GLN A 153 -8.52 22.51 -5.73
N THR A 154 -8.04 23.27 -6.72
CA THR A 154 -8.72 24.42 -7.31
C THR A 154 -9.29 24.00 -8.67
N GLY A 155 -10.57 24.30 -8.92
CA GLY A 155 -11.29 23.84 -10.12
C GLY A 155 -12.03 22.52 -9.91
N GLU A 156 -12.87 22.15 -10.88
CA GLU A 156 -13.58 20.87 -10.89
C GLU A 156 -12.68 19.84 -11.59
N LEU A 157 -11.52 19.52 -11.01
CA LEU A 157 -10.67 18.42 -11.51
C LEU A 157 -11.24 17.10 -11.03
N ALA A 158 -11.57 16.21 -11.98
CA ALA A 158 -12.22 14.93 -11.70
C ALA A 158 -13.38 15.03 -10.68
N PRO A 159 -14.41 15.89 -10.90
CA PRO A 159 -15.51 16.11 -9.96
C PRO A 159 -16.27 14.85 -9.60
N ALA A 160 -16.29 13.85 -10.51
CA ALA A 160 -16.85 12.54 -10.25
C ALA A 160 -16.19 11.85 -9.05
N ASP A 161 -14.88 12.00 -8.87
CA ASP A 161 -14.17 11.46 -7.71
C ASP A 161 -14.70 12.03 -6.40
N LYS A 162 -14.87 13.35 -6.32
CA LYS A 162 -15.36 14.01 -5.11
C LYS A 162 -16.76 13.56 -4.74
N SER A 163 -17.68 13.52 -5.72
CA SER A 163 -19.06 13.06 -5.50
C SER A 163 -19.11 11.58 -5.13
N LEU A 164 -18.38 10.74 -5.87
CA LEU A 164 -18.37 9.29 -5.65
C LEU A 164 -17.68 8.93 -4.33
N TYR A 165 -16.60 9.62 -3.95
CA TYR A 165 -15.95 9.43 -2.64
C TYR A 165 -16.89 9.80 -1.50
N ALA A 166 -17.58 10.94 -1.59
CA ALA A 166 -18.55 11.35 -0.57
C ALA A 166 -19.69 10.31 -0.41
N LEU A 167 -20.18 9.76 -1.51
CA LEU A 167 -21.17 8.68 -1.49
C LEU A 167 -20.58 7.40 -0.88
N ARG A 168 -19.36 7.02 -1.25
CA ARG A 168 -18.69 5.80 -0.76
C ARG A 168 -18.48 5.82 0.75
N ASP A 169 -18.12 6.99 1.29
CA ASP A 169 -17.85 7.22 2.72
C ASP A 169 -19.08 6.93 3.59
N VAL A 170 -20.29 7.23 3.10
CA VAL A 170 -21.55 7.01 3.83
C VAL A 170 -22.30 5.73 3.44
N THR A 171 -21.77 4.95 2.50
CA THR A 171 -22.40 3.70 2.02
C THR A 171 -21.56 2.45 2.29
N GLY A 172 -20.43 2.59 2.99
CA GLY A 172 -19.54 1.46 3.30
C GLY A 172 -18.85 0.86 2.08
N THR A 173 -18.64 1.66 1.02
CA THR A 173 -18.04 1.22 -0.25
C THR A 173 -16.67 1.85 -0.50
N VAL A 174 -16.02 2.39 0.54
CA VAL A 174 -14.66 2.93 0.45
C VAL A 174 -13.65 1.80 0.22
N SER A 175 -13.74 0.70 0.97
CA SER A 175 -12.80 -0.44 1.00
C SER A 175 -12.93 -1.39 -0.19
N SER A 176 -12.94 -0.85 -1.40
CA SER A 176 -12.90 -1.60 -2.65
C SER A 176 -11.68 -1.17 -3.45
N ILE A 177 -10.74 -2.09 -3.66
CA ILE A 177 -9.49 -1.84 -4.38
C ILE A 177 -9.71 -1.17 -5.75
N PRO A 178 -10.62 -1.63 -6.64
CA PRO A 178 -10.86 -0.93 -7.91
C PRO A 178 -11.37 0.50 -7.73
N LEU A 179 -12.29 0.73 -6.79
CA LEU A 179 -12.81 2.09 -6.54
C LEU A 179 -11.74 3.01 -5.94
N ILE A 180 -10.85 2.49 -5.10
CA ILE A 180 -9.71 3.24 -4.55
C ILE A 180 -8.71 3.57 -5.65
N ALA A 181 -8.32 2.59 -6.46
CA ALA A 181 -7.40 2.78 -7.57
C ALA A 181 -7.93 3.82 -8.55
N ALA A 182 -9.20 3.72 -8.96
CA ALA A 182 -9.82 4.68 -9.87
C ALA A 182 -9.94 6.09 -9.25
N SER A 183 -10.32 6.16 -7.97
CA SER A 183 -10.37 7.42 -7.23
C SER A 183 -9.00 8.12 -7.17
N ILE A 184 -7.94 7.39 -6.81
CA ILE A 184 -6.59 7.94 -6.72
C ILE A 184 -6.09 8.36 -8.10
N MET A 185 -6.14 7.43 -9.06
CA MET A 185 -5.51 7.61 -10.37
C MET A 185 -6.23 8.66 -11.21
N SER A 186 -7.56 8.78 -11.14
CA SER A 186 -8.32 9.78 -11.93
C SER A 186 -7.82 11.20 -11.68
N LYS A 187 -7.58 11.55 -10.40
CA LYS A 187 -7.00 12.84 -10.02
C LYS A 187 -5.57 13.02 -10.56
N LYS A 188 -4.77 11.96 -10.61
CA LYS A 188 -3.39 12.01 -11.12
C LYS A 188 -3.38 12.20 -12.63
N LEU A 189 -4.25 11.49 -13.35
CA LEU A 189 -4.43 11.65 -14.79
C LEU A 189 -4.93 13.06 -15.14
N ALA A 190 -5.90 13.59 -14.39
CA ALA A 190 -6.43 14.94 -14.58
C ALA A 190 -5.39 16.04 -14.28
N SER A 191 -4.37 15.78 -13.47
CA SER A 191 -3.34 16.77 -13.12
C SER A 191 -2.25 16.98 -14.19
N GLY A 192 -2.25 16.20 -15.27
CA GLY A 192 -1.33 16.37 -16.40
C GLY A 192 0.09 15.82 -16.18
N ALA A 193 0.31 15.03 -15.13
CA ALA A 193 1.58 14.39 -14.81
C ALA A 193 2.00 13.37 -15.89
N ASP A 194 3.28 13.31 -16.23
CA ASP A 194 3.85 12.33 -17.15
C ASP A 194 4.28 11.05 -16.43
N ALA A 195 4.69 11.20 -15.17
CA ALA A 195 5.09 10.12 -14.31
C ALA A 195 4.43 10.23 -12.92
N ILE A 196 4.12 9.09 -12.33
CA ILE A 196 3.42 8.99 -11.05
C ILE A 196 4.19 8.05 -10.12
N VAL A 197 4.55 8.54 -8.94
CA VAL A 197 5.11 7.72 -7.86
C VAL A 197 4.06 7.53 -6.78
N LEU A 198 3.75 6.29 -6.45
CA LEU A 198 2.72 5.93 -5.48
C LEU A 198 3.38 5.43 -4.20
N ASP A 199 2.91 5.92 -3.07
CA ASP A 199 3.32 5.52 -1.73
C ASP A 199 2.14 4.82 -1.07
N VAL A 200 2.12 3.49 -1.16
CA VAL A 200 1.02 2.65 -0.69
C VAL A 200 1.35 2.15 0.71
N LYS A 201 0.61 2.66 1.69
CA LYS A 201 0.84 2.34 3.10
C LYS A 201 0.35 0.93 3.44
N VAL A 202 1.05 0.26 4.35
CA VAL A 202 0.75 -1.09 4.84
C VAL A 202 0.78 -1.13 6.38
N GLY A 203 -0.25 -1.68 6.99
CA GLY A 203 -0.29 -1.97 8.44
C GLY A 203 -1.38 -1.21 9.20
N ASP A 204 -1.26 -1.13 10.53
CA ASP A 204 -2.28 -0.56 11.44
C ASP A 204 -2.79 0.81 11.00
N GLY A 205 -1.91 1.78 10.76
CA GLY A 205 -2.28 3.15 10.36
C GLY A 205 -2.53 3.35 8.87
N ALA A 206 -2.59 2.27 8.09
CA ALA A 206 -2.84 2.31 6.66
C ALA A 206 -4.29 1.95 6.32
N PHE A 207 -4.67 2.32 5.10
CA PHE A 207 -5.93 1.88 4.50
C PHE A 207 -5.89 0.38 4.16
N MET A 208 -4.74 -0.11 3.66
CA MET A 208 -4.50 -1.53 3.40
C MET A 208 -3.80 -2.16 4.60
N LYS A 209 -4.45 -3.13 5.25
CA LYS A 209 -3.93 -3.70 6.51
C LYS A 209 -2.86 -4.75 6.25
N THR A 210 -2.91 -5.43 5.10
CA THR A 210 -1.94 -6.47 4.74
C THR A 210 -1.06 -6.08 3.55
N ALA A 211 0.16 -6.64 3.49
CA ALA A 211 1.08 -6.42 2.38
C ALA A 211 0.52 -6.95 1.05
N ALA A 212 -0.29 -8.01 1.08
CA ALA A 212 -0.92 -8.58 -0.11
C ALA A 212 -1.95 -7.61 -0.72
N GLU A 213 -2.85 -7.04 0.10
CA GLU A 213 -3.83 -6.04 -0.36
C GLU A 213 -3.14 -4.78 -0.87
N ALA A 214 -2.10 -4.32 -0.16
CA ALA A 214 -1.32 -3.17 -0.59
C ALA A 214 -0.61 -3.40 -1.93
N ARG A 215 -0.03 -4.59 -2.13
CA ARG A 215 0.56 -5.00 -3.41
C ARG A 215 -0.51 -5.06 -4.51
N GLU A 216 -1.69 -5.63 -4.24
CA GLU A 216 -2.77 -5.65 -5.23
C GLU A 216 -3.20 -4.24 -5.64
N LEU A 217 -3.40 -3.34 -4.68
CA LEU A 217 -3.73 -1.94 -4.95
C LEU A 217 -2.63 -1.24 -5.75
N ALA A 218 -1.37 -1.43 -5.36
CA ALA A 218 -0.20 -0.88 -6.06
C ALA A 218 -0.14 -1.39 -7.50
N SER A 219 -0.26 -2.69 -7.72
CA SER A 219 -0.23 -3.33 -9.04
C SER A 219 -1.33 -2.80 -9.95
N ARG A 220 -2.56 -2.69 -9.45
CA ARG A 220 -3.68 -2.11 -10.21
C ARG A 220 -3.40 -0.66 -10.60
N MET A 221 -2.95 0.18 -9.67
CA MET A 221 -2.64 1.59 -9.98
C MET A 221 -1.50 1.74 -10.98
N VAL A 222 -0.46 0.92 -10.89
CA VAL A 222 0.63 0.88 -11.88
C VAL A 222 0.09 0.49 -13.26
N ARG A 223 -0.72 -0.58 -13.37
CA ARG A 223 -1.33 -1.00 -14.64
C ARG A 223 -2.23 0.07 -15.26
N ILE A 224 -3.04 0.75 -14.44
CA ILE A 224 -3.88 1.87 -14.90
C ILE A 224 -3.01 2.99 -15.47
N GLY A 225 -1.92 3.34 -14.79
CA GLY A 225 -0.95 4.33 -15.28
C GLY A 225 -0.41 3.95 -16.65
N GLU A 226 0.08 2.73 -16.81
CA GLU A 226 0.62 2.23 -18.08
C GLU A 226 -0.43 2.20 -19.20
N LEU A 227 -1.64 1.72 -18.92
CA LEU A 227 -2.76 1.71 -19.88
C LEU A 227 -3.15 3.12 -20.34
N ARG A 228 -2.89 4.14 -19.53
CA ARG A 228 -3.16 5.56 -19.83
C ARG A 228 -1.91 6.36 -20.19
N GLY A 229 -0.82 5.67 -20.52
CA GLY A 229 0.42 6.26 -21.03
C GLY A 229 1.20 7.08 -20.00
N ARG A 230 1.04 6.79 -18.71
CA ARG A 230 1.75 7.45 -17.60
C ARG A 230 2.71 6.48 -16.94
N LYS A 231 4.01 6.81 -16.94
CA LYS A 231 5.01 5.97 -16.26
C LYS A 231 4.71 5.91 -14.77
N THR A 232 4.47 4.72 -14.23
CA THR A 232 4.02 4.60 -12.85
C THR A 232 4.84 3.58 -12.06
N VAL A 233 5.22 3.95 -10.84
CA VAL A 233 5.88 3.07 -9.87
C VAL A 233 5.22 3.24 -8.52
N ALA A 234 5.15 2.16 -7.75
CA ALA A 234 4.66 2.17 -6.39
C ALA A 234 5.71 1.64 -5.42
N ILE A 235 5.84 2.33 -4.30
CA ILE A 235 6.57 1.88 -3.11
C ILE A 235 5.53 1.47 -2.07
N LEU A 236 5.68 0.26 -1.55
CA LEU A 236 4.95 -0.21 -0.39
C LEU A 236 5.72 0.23 0.86
N SER A 237 5.08 0.98 1.76
CA SER A 237 5.73 1.47 2.98
C SER A 237 4.95 1.14 4.24
N HIS A 238 5.68 0.79 5.32
CA HIS A 238 5.06 0.46 6.60
C HIS A 238 4.40 1.68 7.25
N MET A 239 3.31 1.40 7.94
CA MET A 239 2.53 2.35 8.76
C MET A 239 2.02 1.64 10.02
N GLU A 240 2.78 0.69 10.55
CA GLU A 240 2.48 0.05 11.84
C GLU A 240 2.61 1.05 12.99
N GLU A 241 3.59 1.94 12.90
CA GLU A 241 3.77 3.09 13.77
C GLU A 241 3.72 4.40 12.97
N PRO A 242 3.45 5.56 13.62
CA PRO A 242 3.49 6.85 12.95
C PRO A 242 4.84 7.09 12.27
N LEU A 243 4.82 7.61 11.05
CA LEU A 243 6.04 7.95 10.32
C LEU A 243 6.76 9.11 11.01
N GLY A 244 8.07 9.01 11.24
CA GLY A 244 8.84 10.02 11.97
C GLY A 244 8.46 10.13 13.45
N TYR A 245 8.71 11.28 14.09
CA TYR A 245 8.34 11.50 15.51
C TYR A 245 7.15 12.43 15.67
N ALA A 246 6.88 13.31 14.71
CA ALA A 246 5.79 14.29 14.80
C ALA A 246 4.49 13.81 14.13
N VAL A 247 3.36 13.96 14.84
CA VAL A 247 2.00 13.82 14.30
C VAL A 247 1.20 15.08 14.60
N GLY A 248 0.71 15.76 13.56
CA GLY A 248 -0.02 17.03 13.69
C GLY A 248 0.12 17.89 12.43
N ASN A 249 0.14 19.21 12.61
CA ASN A 249 0.30 20.16 11.49
C ASN A 249 1.64 20.89 11.55
N ALA A 250 1.77 21.90 12.43
CA ALA A 250 3.02 22.64 12.61
C ALA A 250 4.19 21.76 13.04
N LEU A 251 3.92 20.76 13.89
CA LEU A 251 4.92 19.79 14.36
C LEU A 251 5.51 19.00 13.19
N GLU A 252 4.68 18.61 12.23
CA GLU A 252 5.09 17.86 11.04
C GLU A 252 5.85 18.73 10.03
N VAL A 253 5.46 20.00 9.87
CA VAL A 253 6.22 20.97 9.06
C VAL A 253 7.62 21.17 9.64
N LYS A 254 7.73 21.32 10.97
CA LYS A 254 9.02 21.43 11.64
C LYS A 254 9.91 20.22 11.34
N GLU A 255 9.39 19.00 11.50
CA GLU A 255 10.17 17.78 11.27
C GLU A 255 10.57 17.61 9.79
N ALA A 256 9.72 18.03 8.85
CA ALA A 256 10.08 18.08 7.43
C ALA A 256 11.24 19.04 7.16
N ILE A 257 11.27 20.21 7.81
CA ILE A 257 12.36 21.19 7.71
C ILE A 257 13.64 20.64 8.32
N ASP A 258 13.57 20.01 9.49
CA ASP A 258 14.72 19.39 10.14
C ASP A 258 15.32 18.27 9.27
N THR A 259 14.47 17.53 8.56
CA THR A 259 14.93 16.53 7.58
C THR A 259 15.68 17.16 6.39
N LEU A 260 15.21 18.30 5.89
CA LEU A 260 15.91 19.06 4.84
C LEU A 260 17.24 19.69 5.31
N ARG A 261 17.47 19.77 6.63
CA ARG A 261 18.75 20.17 7.24
C ARG A 261 19.70 18.99 7.45
N GLY A 262 19.21 17.75 7.34
CA GLY A 262 19.96 16.53 7.61
C GLY A 262 19.77 15.97 9.03
N ASP A 263 18.86 16.55 9.83
CA ASP A 263 18.59 16.17 11.22
C ASP A 263 17.22 15.46 11.37
N GLY A 264 16.76 14.80 10.31
CA GLY A 264 15.45 14.16 10.25
C GLY A 264 15.39 12.78 10.93
N PRO A 265 14.18 12.27 11.22
CA PRO A 265 14.00 10.89 11.66
C PRO A 265 14.52 9.89 10.61
N PRO A 266 15.18 8.78 11.01
CA PRO A 266 15.75 7.83 10.05
C PRO A 266 14.72 7.16 9.14
N ASP A 267 13.57 6.73 9.69
CA ASP A 267 12.46 6.12 8.95
C ASP A 267 11.88 7.08 7.90
N PHE A 268 11.64 8.33 8.31
CA PHE A 268 11.13 9.37 7.43
C PHE A 268 12.13 9.73 6.32
N THR A 269 13.41 9.88 6.67
CA THR A 269 14.48 10.19 5.72
C THR A 269 14.64 9.08 4.69
N GLU A 270 14.62 7.81 5.12
CA GLU A 270 14.73 6.67 4.21
C GLU A 270 13.55 6.60 3.24
N LEU A 271 12.32 6.82 3.72
CA LEU A 271 11.15 6.84 2.83
C LEU A 271 11.22 7.98 1.80
N CYS A 272 11.66 9.17 2.21
CA CYS A 272 11.89 10.29 1.28
C CYS A 272 12.95 9.93 0.22
N LEU A 273 14.06 9.30 0.61
CA LEU A 273 15.10 8.87 -0.32
C LEU A 273 14.60 7.78 -1.28
N ALA A 274 13.83 6.81 -0.80
CA ALA A 274 13.27 5.75 -1.64
C ALA A 274 12.30 6.30 -2.69
N LEU A 275 11.30 7.08 -2.26
CA LEU A 275 10.34 7.72 -3.17
C LEU A 275 11.01 8.71 -4.11
N GLY A 276 12.00 9.46 -3.60
CA GLY A 276 12.71 10.45 -4.39
C GLY A 276 13.63 9.85 -5.43
N ALA A 277 14.25 8.71 -5.14
CA ALA A 277 15.09 7.99 -6.11
C ALA A 277 14.28 7.54 -7.32
N GLU A 278 13.13 6.89 -7.09
CA GLU A 278 12.19 6.52 -8.15
C GLU A 278 11.73 7.75 -8.95
N THR A 279 11.38 8.82 -8.24
CA THR A 279 10.94 10.07 -8.87
C THR A 279 12.02 10.67 -9.77
N ALA A 280 13.27 10.71 -9.32
CA ALA A 280 14.37 11.28 -10.08
C ALA A 280 14.73 10.45 -11.33
N VAL A 281 14.67 9.12 -11.23
CA VAL A 281 14.87 8.21 -12.37
C VAL A 281 13.73 8.36 -13.38
N LEU A 282 12.47 8.35 -12.92
CA LEU A 282 11.32 8.58 -13.79
C LEU A 282 11.35 9.96 -14.46
N ALA A 283 11.92 10.96 -13.77
CA ALA A 283 12.10 12.30 -14.28
C ALA A 283 13.26 12.43 -15.29
N GLY A 284 14.11 11.41 -15.44
CA GLY A 284 15.32 11.48 -16.26
C GLY A 284 16.40 12.39 -15.68
N VAL A 285 16.35 12.67 -14.38
CA VAL A 285 17.32 13.48 -13.64
C VAL A 285 18.48 12.62 -13.12
N ALA A 286 18.30 11.30 -13.05
CA ALA A 286 19.32 10.32 -12.71
C ALA A 286 19.12 9.05 -13.56
N ASP A 287 20.21 8.34 -13.85
CA ASP A 287 20.20 7.12 -14.66
C ASP A 287 19.98 5.85 -13.79
N SER A 288 20.16 5.97 -12.48
CA SER A 288 20.01 4.88 -11.51
C SER A 288 19.46 5.35 -10.16
N LEU A 289 18.92 4.42 -9.37
CA LEU A 289 18.45 4.71 -8.01
C LEU A 289 19.60 5.15 -7.10
N GLU A 290 20.79 4.56 -7.27
CA GLU A 290 22.00 4.89 -6.53
C GLU A 290 22.43 6.35 -6.78
N GLU A 291 22.54 6.74 -8.05
CA GLU A 291 22.89 8.10 -8.44
C GLU A 291 21.83 9.11 -7.95
N ALA A 292 20.55 8.74 -8.04
CA ALA A 292 19.47 9.59 -7.55
C ALA A 292 19.60 9.84 -6.04
N ARG A 293 19.87 8.80 -5.24
CA ARG A 293 20.07 8.93 -3.79
C ARG A 293 21.30 9.76 -3.45
N GLU A 294 22.37 9.65 -4.23
CA GLU A 294 23.57 10.49 -4.08
C GLU A 294 23.25 11.98 -4.31
N LYS A 295 22.65 12.32 -5.46
CA LYS A 295 22.20 13.69 -5.79
C LYS A 295 21.29 14.28 -4.71
N MET A 296 20.37 13.47 -4.18
CA MET A 296 19.48 13.87 -3.09
C MET A 296 20.27 14.16 -1.80
N ARG A 297 21.14 13.25 -1.36
CA ARG A 297 21.95 13.46 -0.14
C ARG A 297 22.83 14.70 -0.26
N GLU A 298 23.48 14.89 -1.39
CA GLU A 298 24.28 16.09 -1.66
C GLU A 298 23.45 17.37 -1.56
N ALA A 299 22.19 17.37 -2.02
CA ALA A 299 21.33 18.55 -1.95
C ALA A 299 20.96 18.94 -0.52
N VAL A 300 20.82 17.97 0.39
CA VAL A 300 20.62 18.23 1.82
C VAL A 300 21.93 18.72 2.44
N GLN A 301 23.04 18.00 2.22
CA GLN A 301 24.36 18.34 2.76
C GLN A 301 24.84 19.74 2.35
N SER A 302 24.55 20.15 1.11
CA SER A 302 24.92 21.46 0.59
C SER A 302 23.90 22.57 0.94
N GLY A 303 22.81 22.26 1.64
CA GLY A 303 21.73 23.20 1.96
C GLY A 303 20.82 23.61 0.79
N ARG A 304 21.00 23.03 -0.41
CA ARG A 304 20.19 23.35 -1.60
C ARG A 304 18.73 22.94 -1.43
N ALA A 305 18.48 21.80 -0.79
CA ALA A 305 17.12 21.31 -0.55
C ALA A 305 16.33 22.28 0.36
N LEU A 306 16.97 22.76 1.44
CA LEU A 306 16.39 23.75 2.34
C LEU A 306 16.20 25.12 1.68
N ALA A 307 17.15 25.57 0.86
CA ALA A 307 17.04 26.81 0.10
C ALA A 307 15.87 26.76 -0.90
N LYS A 308 15.68 25.62 -1.58
CA LYS A 308 14.54 25.40 -2.49
C LYS A 308 13.21 25.38 -1.73
N PHE A 309 13.18 24.84 -0.50
CA PHE A 309 11.99 24.92 0.35
C PHE A 309 11.65 26.37 0.72
N ALA A 310 12.63 27.19 1.09
CA ALA A 310 12.40 28.62 1.36
C ALA A 310 11.85 29.36 0.13
N GLU A 311 12.38 29.05 -1.07
CA GLU A 311 11.89 29.59 -2.34
C GLU A 311 10.42 29.19 -2.61
N PHE A 312 10.10 27.90 -2.43
CA PHE A 312 8.75 27.35 -2.52
C PHE A 312 7.78 28.04 -1.56
N VAL A 313 8.17 28.18 -0.29
CA VAL A 313 7.36 28.85 0.74
C VAL A 313 7.08 30.30 0.37
N LYS A 314 8.11 31.04 -0.06
CA LYS A 314 8.00 32.43 -0.49
C LYS A 314 7.06 32.59 -1.68
N ALA A 315 7.18 31.71 -2.68
CA ALA A 315 6.37 31.77 -3.89
C ALA A 315 4.87 31.62 -3.62
N GLN A 316 4.51 30.83 -2.60
CA GLN A 316 3.13 30.67 -2.13
C GLN A 316 2.73 31.65 -1.01
N GLY A 317 3.52 32.71 -0.80
CA GLY A 317 3.22 33.80 0.13
C GLY A 317 3.56 33.55 1.60
N GLY A 318 4.09 32.37 1.93
CA GLY A 318 4.54 32.06 3.28
C GLY A 318 5.85 32.75 3.64
N SER A 319 6.17 32.82 4.93
CA SER A 319 7.44 33.36 5.41
C SER A 319 8.60 32.40 5.15
N PRO A 320 9.57 32.72 4.25
CA PRO A 320 10.71 31.84 3.98
C PRO A 320 11.64 31.67 5.19
N LEU A 321 11.56 32.59 6.17
CA LEU A 321 12.32 32.52 7.41
C LEU A 321 12.06 31.24 8.19
N VAL A 322 10.94 30.54 7.93
CA VAL A 322 10.63 29.25 8.56
C VAL A 322 11.71 28.20 8.31
N ALA A 323 12.40 28.29 7.16
CA ALA A 323 13.50 27.40 6.80
C ALA A 323 14.74 27.60 7.69
N GLU A 324 14.92 28.79 8.25
CA GLU A 324 16.01 29.15 9.17
C GLU A 324 15.58 29.00 10.63
N ASP A 325 14.38 29.47 10.96
CA ASP A 325 13.83 29.43 12.30
C ASP A 325 12.40 28.85 12.33
N THR A 326 12.31 27.58 12.71
CA THR A 326 11.04 26.88 12.91
C THR A 326 10.23 27.40 14.10
N SER A 327 10.78 28.31 14.94
CA SER A 327 10.05 28.91 16.06
C SER A 327 8.88 29.80 15.62
N ILE A 328 8.88 30.24 14.36
CA ILE A 328 7.77 31.01 13.79
C ILE A 328 6.50 30.18 13.55
N LEU A 329 6.62 28.85 13.54
CA LEU A 329 5.48 27.96 13.46
C LEU A 329 4.64 28.07 14.73
N PRO A 330 3.31 27.97 14.64
CA PRO A 330 2.44 28.13 15.79
C PRO A 330 2.67 26.97 16.77
N ARG A 331 2.74 27.29 18.07
CA ARG A 331 3.02 26.32 19.15
C ARG A 331 1.85 26.19 20.12
N ALA A 332 1.64 24.98 20.61
CA ALA A 332 0.61 24.72 21.61
C ALA A 332 0.98 25.43 22.93
N PRO A 333 0.00 26.03 23.64
CA PRO A 333 0.25 26.65 24.94
C PRO A 333 0.57 25.64 26.05
N VAL A 334 0.19 24.36 25.87
CA VAL A 334 0.41 23.28 26.83
C VAL A 334 1.14 22.13 26.17
N VAL A 335 2.18 21.64 26.85
CA VAL A 335 2.90 20.41 26.49
C VAL A 335 2.91 19.50 27.73
N GLU A 336 2.19 18.38 27.66
CA GLU A 336 2.13 17.38 28.73
C GLU A 336 3.03 16.19 28.39
N LEU A 337 3.77 15.68 29.39
CA LEU A 337 4.77 14.63 29.17
C LEU A 337 4.24 13.28 29.66
N VAL A 338 4.09 12.35 28.73
CA VAL A 338 3.74 10.96 29.07
C VAL A 338 5.02 10.17 29.33
N ARG A 339 5.10 9.53 30.49
CA ARG A 339 6.30 8.81 30.94
C ARG A 339 6.04 7.31 31.05
N ALA A 340 7.09 6.51 30.86
CA ALA A 340 7.01 5.07 31.03
C ALA A 340 6.82 4.69 32.52
N HIS A 341 5.95 3.71 32.78
CA HIS A 341 5.70 3.19 34.13
C HIS A 341 6.57 1.97 34.49
N LEU A 342 7.27 1.41 33.50
CA LEU A 342 8.08 0.21 33.63
C LEU A 342 9.31 0.29 32.73
N ASP A 343 10.29 -0.56 33.03
CA ASP A 343 11.44 -0.81 32.17
C ASP A 343 11.05 -1.85 31.10
N GLY A 344 11.42 -1.61 29.84
CA GLY A 344 11.13 -2.56 28.77
C GLY A 344 11.48 -2.05 27.38
N TYR A 345 11.20 -2.87 26.37
CA TYR A 345 11.30 -2.48 24.97
C TYR A 345 9.92 -2.09 24.43
N VAL A 346 9.86 -1.01 23.64
CA VAL A 346 8.65 -0.66 22.90
C VAL A 346 8.43 -1.71 21.81
N ALA A 347 7.37 -2.51 21.94
CA ALA A 347 7.06 -3.59 21.02
C ALA A 347 6.31 -3.11 19.77
N SER A 348 5.40 -2.14 19.95
CA SER A 348 4.73 -1.44 18.85
C SER A 348 4.16 -0.10 19.34
N ILE A 349 3.87 0.79 18.39
CA ILE A 349 3.13 2.03 18.61
C ILE A 349 1.93 2.04 17.67
N HIS A 350 0.70 2.07 18.18
CA HIS A 350 -0.51 2.01 17.36
C HIS A 350 -0.71 3.29 16.52
N ALA A 351 -0.41 3.22 15.23
CA ALA A 351 -0.51 4.35 14.31
C ALA A 351 -1.95 4.88 14.17
N GLU A 352 -2.95 4.01 13.99
CA GLU A 352 -4.34 4.46 13.80
C GLU A 352 -4.87 5.16 15.07
N ALA A 353 -4.61 4.57 16.23
CA ALA A 353 -4.98 5.15 17.53
C ALA A 353 -4.28 6.50 17.75
N THR A 354 -3.02 6.63 17.33
CA THR A 354 -2.27 7.89 17.37
C THR A 354 -2.96 8.97 16.53
N GLY A 355 -3.38 8.65 15.30
CA GLY A 355 -4.09 9.59 14.43
C GLY A 355 -5.42 10.05 15.03
N ARG A 356 -6.17 9.11 15.64
CA ARG A 356 -7.44 9.41 16.33
C ARG A 356 -7.21 10.31 17.55
N LEU A 357 -6.13 10.09 18.30
CA LEU A 357 -5.78 10.94 19.44
C LEU A 357 -5.39 12.35 19.00
N ALA A 358 -4.55 12.47 17.98
CA ALA A 358 -4.20 13.77 17.39
C ALA A 358 -5.45 14.52 16.90
N MET A 359 -6.39 13.83 16.23
CA MET A 359 -7.65 14.41 15.80
C MET A 359 -8.48 14.96 16.98
N ARG A 360 -8.61 14.20 18.08
CA ARG A 360 -9.33 14.66 19.29
C ARG A 360 -8.65 15.83 20.00
N LEU A 361 -7.32 15.92 19.93
CA LEU A 361 -6.56 17.08 20.40
C LEU A 361 -6.77 18.33 19.53
N GLY A 362 -7.48 18.19 18.40
CA GLY A 362 -7.80 19.25 17.46
C GLY A 362 -6.92 19.29 16.22
N ALA A 363 -5.98 18.36 16.04
CA ALA A 363 -5.05 18.36 14.90
C ALA A 363 -5.68 17.88 13.57
N GLY A 364 -6.93 17.41 13.59
CA GLY A 364 -7.66 16.90 12.44
C GLY A 364 -9.14 17.28 12.47
N ARG A 365 -9.91 16.77 11.51
CA ARG A 365 -11.35 17.04 11.35
C ARG A 365 -12.16 15.77 11.54
N ALA A 366 -13.21 15.84 12.37
CA ALA A 366 -14.24 14.80 12.40
C ALA A 366 -15.28 15.04 11.29
N THR A 367 -15.62 16.30 11.03
CA THR A 367 -16.50 16.74 9.93
C THR A 367 -15.81 17.78 9.05
N LYS A 368 -16.27 17.94 7.81
CA LYS A 368 -15.64 18.85 6.83
C LYS A 368 -15.63 20.31 7.30
N GLU A 369 -16.60 20.70 8.12
CA GLU A 369 -16.80 22.04 8.65
C GLU A 369 -15.92 22.34 9.88
N ASP A 370 -15.28 21.32 10.47
CA ASP A 370 -14.46 21.47 11.68
C ASP A 370 -13.25 22.37 11.42
N ARG A 371 -12.97 23.22 12.40
CA ARG A 371 -11.73 24.01 12.45
C ARG A 371 -10.64 23.18 13.12
N ILE A 372 -9.51 23.07 12.43
CA ILE A 372 -8.31 22.40 12.96
C ILE A 372 -7.51 23.39 13.81
N ASP A 373 -6.97 22.91 14.92
CA ASP A 373 -5.84 23.54 15.60
C ASP A 373 -4.51 23.07 15.01
N LEU A 374 -3.81 23.98 14.34
CA LEU A 374 -2.55 23.67 13.67
C LEU A 374 -1.37 23.45 14.63
N ARG A 375 -1.58 23.71 15.93
CA ARG A 375 -0.58 23.62 17.00
C ARG A 375 -0.60 22.27 17.71
N SER A 376 -1.79 21.66 17.79
CA SER A 376 -2.01 20.44 18.54
C SER A 376 -1.40 19.22 17.85
N GLY A 377 -1.09 18.19 18.64
CA GLY A 377 -0.58 16.92 18.13
C GLY A 377 0.27 16.17 19.13
N LEU A 378 1.10 15.25 18.62
CA LEU A 378 1.94 14.36 19.40
C LEU A 378 3.39 14.43 18.87
N VAL A 379 4.36 14.41 19.79
CA VAL A 379 5.78 14.26 19.44
C VAL A 379 6.36 13.08 20.21
N PHE A 380 6.66 12.00 19.50
CA PHE A 380 7.25 10.79 20.07
C PHE A 380 8.71 11.01 20.43
N ARG A 381 9.14 10.47 21.58
CA ARG A 381 10.54 10.45 22.01
C ARG A 381 11.15 9.05 21.93
N LYS A 382 10.31 8.05 21.74
CA LYS A 382 10.65 6.63 21.59
C LYS A 382 9.89 6.04 20.41
N LYS A 383 10.51 5.08 19.75
CA LYS A 383 9.97 4.33 18.60
C LYS A 383 10.00 2.83 18.89
N THR A 384 9.35 2.06 18.04
CA THR A 384 9.39 0.60 18.12
C THR A 384 10.84 0.09 18.10
N GLY A 385 11.17 -0.81 19.02
CA GLY A 385 12.53 -1.33 19.23
C GLY A 385 13.35 -0.61 20.29
N ASP A 386 12.95 0.60 20.70
CA ASP A 386 13.70 1.34 21.72
C ASP A 386 13.55 0.71 23.10
N PHE A 387 14.67 0.63 23.84
CA PHE A 387 14.64 0.39 25.28
C PHE A 387 14.26 1.67 26.03
N VAL A 388 13.40 1.54 27.03
CA VAL A 388 12.89 2.64 27.85
C VAL A 388 12.99 2.25 29.32
N ARG A 389 13.45 3.18 30.15
CA ARG A 389 13.40 3.05 31.60
C ARG A 389 12.15 3.71 32.17
N CYS A 390 11.67 3.19 33.28
CA CYS A 390 10.62 3.81 34.09
C CYS A 390 10.99 5.29 34.36
N GLY A 391 10.04 6.19 34.10
CA GLY A 391 10.19 7.63 34.22
C GLY A 391 10.73 8.35 32.97
N GLU A 392 11.28 7.65 31.97
CA GLU A 392 11.65 8.27 30.69
C GLU A 392 10.41 8.73 29.92
N VAL A 393 10.54 9.82 29.16
CA VAL A 393 9.44 10.37 28.35
C VAL A 393 9.23 9.51 27.12
N LEU A 394 7.98 9.11 26.87
CA LEU A 394 7.54 8.34 25.72
C LEU A 394 7.06 9.24 24.59
N VAL A 395 6.16 10.17 24.92
CA VAL A 395 5.50 11.06 23.97
C VAL A 395 5.12 12.36 24.67
N GLU A 396 5.17 13.45 23.91
CA GLU A 396 4.71 14.77 24.31
C GLU A 396 3.33 15.03 23.70
N ILE A 397 2.37 15.45 24.51
CA ILE A 397 1.04 15.86 24.08
C ILE A 397 1.02 17.38 23.95
N HIS A 398 0.85 17.88 22.73
CA HIS A 398 0.72 19.31 22.43
C HIS A 398 -0.77 19.64 22.34
N ALA A 399 -1.28 20.47 23.25
CA ALA A 399 -2.71 20.74 23.39
C ALA A 399 -3.03 22.21 23.66
N THR A 400 -4.31 22.56 23.44
CA THR A 400 -4.83 23.92 23.63
C THR A 400 -5.06 24.30 25.08
N THR A 401 -5.39 23.33 25.94
CA THR A 401 -5.64 23.55 27.36
C THR A 401 -5.06 22.40 28.19
N SER A 402 -4.83 22.67 29.48
CA SER A 402 -4.30 21.67 30.41
C SER A 402 -5.29 20.53 30.65
N GLU A 403 -6.60 20.80 30.61
CA GLU A 403 -7.65 19.80 30.75
C GLU A 403 -7.64 18.82 29.57
N ALA A 404 -7.52 19.33 28.34
CA ALA A 404 -7.43 18.49 27.14
C ALA A 404 -6.15 17.64 27.14
N ALA A 405 -5.03 18.21 27.56
CA ALA A 405 -3.77 17.48 27.68
C ALA A 405 -3.86 16.35 28.72
N ALA A 406 -4.35 16.66 29.93
CA ALA A 406 -4.50 15.69 31.00
C ALA A 406 -5.47 14.56 30.64
N ALA A 407 -6.57 14.88 29.95
CA ALA A 407 -7.54 13.88 29.49
C ALA A 407 -6.96 12.92 28.44
N ALA A 408 -5.94 13.34 27.68
CA ALA A 408 -5.29 12.54 26.65
C ALA A 408 -4.20 11.61 27.18
N VAL A 409 -3.67 11.82 28.40
CA VAL A 409 -2.58 11.02 28.98
C VAL A 409 -2.88 9.52 29.01
N PRO A 410 -4.03 9.05 29.54
CA PRO A 410 -4.30 7.61 29.62
C PRO A 410 -4.36 6.94 28.25
N GLU A 411 -4.85 7.66 27.24
CA GLU A 411 -4.95 7.13 25.88
C GLU A 411 -3.60 7.16 25.16
N ALA A 412 -2.77 8.18 25.42
CA ALA A 412 -1.40 8.25 24.92
C ALA A 412 -0.51 7.12 25.47
N GLU A 413 -0.71 6.71 26.73
CA GLU A 413 -0.03 5.54 27.31
C GLU A 413 -0.41 4.24 26.60
N GLN A 414 -1.69 4.10 26.21
CA GLN A 414 -2.22 2.93 25.51
C GLN A 414 -1.77 2.84 24.05
N LEU A 415 -1.11 3.86 23.50
CA LEU A 415 -0.51 3.78 22.17
C LEU A 415 0.64 2.79 22.13
N PHE A 416 1.29 2.51 23.26
CA PHE A 416 2.50 1.68 23.33
C PHE A 416 2.18 0.26 23.82
N THR A 417 2.77 -0.73 23.16
CA THR A 417 2.87 -2.09 23.69
C THR A 417 4.31 -2.41 24.09
N TRP A 418 4.48 -3.38 25.00
CA TRP A 418 5.77 -3.64 25.66
C TRP A 418 6.25 -5.07 25.44
N ALA A 419 7.57 -5.24 25.28
CA ALA A 419 8.24 -6.53 25.23
C ALA A 419 9.38 -6.61 26.26
N ASN A 420 9.64 -7.84 26.73
CA ASN A 420 10.73 -8.13 27.67
C ASN A 420 12.10 -8.30 26.99
N SER A 421 12.13 -8.32 25.66
CA SER A 421 13.33 -8.47 24.83
C SER A 421 13.29 -7.51 23.65
N ALA A 422 14.45 -7.20 23.09
CA ALA A 422 14.56 -6.33 21.92
C ALA A 422 13.66 -6.81 20.78
N THR A 423 12.89 -5.89 20.23
CA THR A 423 12.10 -6.08 19.02
C THR A 423 12.85 -5.49 17.83
N VAL A 424 12.71 -6.13 16.67
CA VAL A 424 13.33 -5.62 15.43
C VAL A 424 12.36 -4.63 14.81
N ALA A 425 12.80 -3.38 14.62
CA ALA A 425 12.05 -2.40 13.85
C ALA A 425 11.88 -2.89 12.41
N LEU A 426 10.66 -2.79 11.88
CA LEU A 426 10.38 -3.19 10.51
C LEU A 426 10.97 -2.16 9.52
N PRO A 427 11.45 -2.60 8.34
CA PRO A 427 11.98 -1.68 7.34
C PRO A 427 10.87 -0.79 6.78
N ILE A 428 11.06 0.53 6.77
CA ILE A 428 10.01 1.46 6.33
C ILE A 428 9.53 1.21 4.88
N VAL A 429 10.40 0.71 4.00
CA VAL A 429 10.06 0.24 2.66
C VAL A 429 9.99 -1.28 2.66
N VAL A 430 8.84 -1.83 2.27
CA VAL A 430 8.57 -3.29 2.32
C VAL A 430 8.44 -3.92 0.94
N GLY A 431 8.32 -3.09 -0.08
CA GLY A 431 8.17 -3.56 -1.44
C GLY A 431 8.18 -2.42 -2.44
N ARG A 432 8.36 -2.82 -3.68
CA ARG A 432 8.30 -1.98 -4.87
C ARG A 432 7.44 -2.72 -5.88
N VAL A 433 6.72 -1.96 -6.71
CA VAL A 433 5.94 -2.48 -7.84
C VAL A 433 6.14 -1.52 -9.00
N ASP A 434 6.63 -2.02 -10.13
CA ASP A 434 6.70 -1.26 -11.38
C ASP A 434 6.17 -2.06 -12.58
N ALA A 435 6.07 -1.39 -13.73
CA ALA A 435 5.57 -2.02 -14.95
C ALA A 435 6.42 -3.22 -15.40
N ALA A 436 7.74 -3.17 -15.23
CA ALA A 436 8.64 -4.24 -15.66
C ALA A 436 8.48 -5.50 -14.79
N GLU A 437 8.35 -5.34 -13.47
CA GLU A 437 8.04 -6.40 -12.54
C GLU A 437 6.68 -7.04 -12.85
N LEU A 438 5.65 -6.24 -13.08
CA LEU A 438 4.32 -6.75 -13.44
C LEU A 438 4.29 -7.44 -14.80
N GLN A 439 5.06 -6.94 -15.76
CA GLN A 439 5.25 -7.60 -17.06
C GLN A 439 5.98 -8.92 -16.88
N ALA A 440 7.06 -8.98 -16.11
CA ALA A 440 7.77 -10.22 -15.82
C ALA A 440 6.89 -11.24 -15.09
N GLU A 441 6.05 -10.81 -14.14
CA GLU A 441 5.04 -11.66 -13.50
C GLU A 441 3.97 -12.13 -14.47
N THR A 442 3.54 -11.26 -15.40
CA THR A 442 2.56 -11.60 -16.42
C THR A 442 3.18 -12.47 -17.51
N GLU A 443 4.46 -12.36 -17.80
CA GLU A 443 5.21 -13.19 -18.75
C GLU A 443 5.59 -14.53 -18.14
N ALA A 444 5.98 -14.58 -16.87
CA ALA A 444 6.06 -15.82 -16.11
C ALA A 444 4.68 -16.47 -16.00
N GLY A 445 3.65 -15.66 -15.74
CA GLY A 445 2.24 -16.07 -15.70
C GLY A 445 1.68 -16.50 -17.04
N ARG A 446 2.08 -15.90 -18.17
CA ARG A 446 1.73 -16.26 -19.56
C ARG A 446 2.60 -17.39 -20.08
N SER A 447 3.83 -17.54 -19.60
CA SER A 447 4.61 -18.77 -19.75
C SER A 447 3.92 -19.93 -19.02
N LEU A 448 3.11 -19.63 -17.99
CA LEU A 448 2.24 -20.58 -17.28
C LEU A 448 0.80 -20.64 -17.85
N ALA A 449 0.36 -19.64 -18.62
CA ALA A 449 -1.03 -19.46 -19.10
C ALA A 449 -1.19 -19.36 -20.64
N ALA A 450 -0.12 -19.55 -21.41
CA ALA A 450 -0.22 -19.89 -22.83
C ALA A 450 -1.10 -21.14 -22.93
N THR A 451 -2.09 -21.09 -23.82
CA THR A 451 -3.09 -22.13 -24.07
C THR A 451 -2.49 -23.54 -23.93
N PRO A 452 -3.08 -24.43 -23.10
CA PRO A 452 -2.68 -25.83 -23.06
C PRO A 452 -3.24 -26.54 -24.29
N GLU A 453 -2.68 -26.23 -25.45
CA GLU A 453 -2.60 -27.20 -26.56
C GLU A 453 -1.18 -27.73 -26.73
N SER A 454 -0.26 -27.46 -25.78
CA SER A 454 0.98 -28.25 -25.67
C SER A 454 1.67 -28.29 -24.30
N ALA A 455 1.13 -27.69 -23.24
CA ALA A 455 1.70 -27.85 -21.90
C ALA A 455 1.33 -29.25 -21.34
N ALA A 456 2.34 -30.00 -20.90
CA ALA A 456 2.14 -31.34 -20.33
C ALA A 456 1.14 -31.29 -19.16
N PRO A 457 0.25 -32.29 -19.02
CA PRO A 457 -0.66 -32.40 -17.88
C PRO A 457 0.10 -32.23 -16.55
N GLY A 458 -0.41 -31.40 -15.64
CA GLY A 458 0.13 -31.26 -14.28
C GLY A 458 1.21 -30.19 -14.05
N ALA A 459 1.62 -29.41 -15.05
CA ALA A 459 2.72 -28.45 -14.90
C ALA A 459 2.54 -27.43 -13.74
N SER A 460 1.33 -26.90 -13.53
CA SER A 460 1.05 -25.91 -12.48
C SER A 460 1.11 -26.51 -11.06
N VAL A 461 0.57 -27.71 -10.87
CA VAL A 461 0.62 -28.41 -9.57
C VAL A 461 2.03 -28.89 -9.26
N ILE A 462 2.82 -29.29 -10.26
CA ILE A 462 4.25 -29.63 -10.12
C ILE A 462 5.06 -28.41 -9.66
N ALA A 463 4.86 -27.25 -10.28
CA ALA A 463 5.54 -26.01 -9.89
C ALA A 463 5.22 -25.63 -8.44
N ALA A 464 3.96 -25.75 -8.03
CA ALA A 464 3.54 -25.49 -6.66
C ALA A 464 4.19 -26.45 -5.65
N ALA A 465 4.32 -27.73 -5.98
CA ALA A 465 5.01 -28.72 -5.13
C ALA A 465 6.52 -28.42 -5.01
N LEU A 466 7.16 -28.01 -6.11
CA LEU A 466 8.58 -27.62 -6.11
C LEU A 466 8.83 -26.39 -5.23
N ALA A 467 7.97 -25.37 -5.30
CA ALA A 467 8.07 -24.17 -4.47
C ALA A 467 7.79 -24.50 -2.99
N ALA A 468 6.79 -25.33 -2.71
CA ALA A 468 6.46 -25.73 -1.33
C ALA A 468 7.62 -26.45 -0.63
N ARG A 469 8.41 -27.22 -1.38
CA ARG A 469 9.60 -27.93 -0.89
C ARG A 469 10.60 -26.99 -0.19
N ASP A 470 10.76 -25.76 -0.71
CA ASP A 470 11.75 -24.81 -0.20
C ASP A 470 11.40 -24.26 1.20
N HIS A 471 10.18 -24.53 1.68
CA HIS A 471 9.73 -24.22 3.04
C HIS A 471 9.83 -25.39 4.02
N ALA A 472 10.40 -26.54 3.61
CA ALA A 472 10.49 -27.73 4.46
C ALA A 472 11.39 -27.51 5.69
N TYR A 473 10.96 -27.99 6.86
CA TYR A 473 11.76 -28.00 8.07
C TYR A 473 12.35 -29.40 8.27
N VAL A 474 13.59 -29.59 7.83
CA VAL A 474 14.24 -30.92 7.73
C VAL A 474 15.66 -30.99 8.32
N PRO A 475 15.89 -30.52 9.56
CA PRO A 475 17.24 -30.45 10.12
C PRO A 475 17.87 -31.83 10.42
N TYR A 476 17.09 -32.92 10.43
CA TYR A 476 17.59 -34.26 10.75
C TYR A 476 17.90 -35.07 9.49
N SER A 477 16.96 -35.15 8.54
CA SER A 477 17.21 -35.90 7.29
C SER A 477 17.94 -35.09 6.23
N ASN A 478 17.83 -33.75 6.27
CA ASN A 478 18.21 -32.86 5.17
C ASN A 478 17.54 -33.23 3.84
N PHE A 479 16.34 -33.82 3.89
CA PHE A 479 15.60 -34.29 2.73
C PHE A 479 14.29 -33.53 2.57
N PRO A 480 14.30 -32.36 1.89
CA PRO A 480 13.11 -31.53 1.75
C PRO A 480 12.17 -32.11 0.69
N VAL A 481 10.89 -32.20 1.03
CA VAL A 481 9.81 -32.69 0.18
C VAL A 481 8.69 -31.66 0.18
N GLY A 482 8.18 -31.34 -1.01
CA GLY A 482 7.01 -30.50 -1.21
C GLY A 482 5.88 -31.29 -1.88
N ALA A 483 4.64 -30.92 -1.55
CA ALA A 483 3.45 -31.47 -2.15
C ALA A 483 2.43 -30.35 -2.46
N ALA A 484 1.64 -30.55 -3.50
CA ALA A 484 0.58 -29.65 -3.88
C ALA A 484 -0.69 -30.41 -4.31
N LEU A 485 -1.84 -29.85 -3.98
CA LEU A 485 -3.18 -30.33 -4.33
C LEU A 485 -3.86 -29.24 -5.14
N GLN A 486 -4.32 -29.57 -6.34
CA GLN A 486 -5.20 -28.70 -7.11
C GLN A 486 -6.65 -29.11 -6.81
N LEU A 487 -7.47 -28.15 -6.39
CA LEU A 487 -8.90 -28.34 -6.17
C LEU A 487 -9.68 -28.05 -7.46
N ARG A 488 -10.89 -28.60 -7.60
CA ARG A 488 -11.73 -28.45 -8.80
C ARG A 488 -12.06 -26.99 -9.11
N ASP A 489 -12.17 -26.15 -8.09
CA ASP A 489 -12.43 -24.71 -8.25
C ASP A 489 -11.17 -23.88 -8.59
N GLY A 490 -10.05 -24.54 -8.84
CA GLY A 490 -8.80 -23.92 -9.26
C GLY A 490 -7.86 -23.53 -8.12
N ARG A 491 -8.30 -23.63 -6.85
CA ARG A 491 -7.43 -23.33 -5.70
C ARG A 491 -6.30 -24.36 -5.58
N MET A 492 -5.15 -23.90 -5.09
CA MET A 492 -3.96 -24.73 -4.88
C MET A 492 -3.63 -24.78 -3.39
N VAL A 493 -3.53 -25.98 -2.83
CA VAL A 493 -3.12 -26.20 -1.43
C VAL A 493 -1.77 -26.88 -1.41
N THR A 494 -0.80 -26.27 -0.74
CA THR A 494 0.56 -26.75 -0.66
C THR A 494 0.93 -27.21 0.75
N GLY A 495 1.86 -28.16 0.82
CA GLY A 495 2.44 -28.67 2.05
C GLY A 495 3.91 -29.06 1.87
N CYS A 496 4.66 -29.03 2.95
CA CYS A 496 6.04 -29.52 3.02
C CYS A 496 6.20 -30.47 4.20
N ASN A 497 7.26 -31.27 4.21
CA ASN A 497 7.58 -32.09 5.37
C ASN A 497 8.16 -31.25 6.51
N VAL A 498 7.74 -31.59 7.73
CA VAL A 498 8.13 -30.94 8.98
C VAL A 498 8.61 -32.01 9.94
N GLU A 499 9.90 -32.00 10.22
CA GLU A 499 10.53 -32.96 11.11
C GLU A 499 10.47 -32.54 12.57
N ASN A 500 10.53 -33.54 13.44
CA ASN A 500 10.57 -33.34 14.88
C ASN A 500 11.65 -34.24 15.49
N ALA A 501 12.26 -33.78 16.59
CA ALA A 501 13.23 -34.57 17.34
C ALA A 501 12.65 -35.93 17.78
N SER A 502 11.35 -35.98 18.06
CA SER A 502 10.59 -37.23 18.13
C SER A 502 10.16 -37.63 16.74
N PHE A 503 10.92 -38.53 16.09
CA PHE A 503 10.69 -38.90 14.69
C PHE A 503 9.25 -39.35 14.39
N GLY A 504 8.57 -39.97 15.35
CA GLY A 504 7.16 -40.37 15.21
C GLY A 504 6.17 -39.21 15.04
N LEU A 505 6.57 -37.98 15.39
CA LEU A 505 5.78 -36.76 15.20
C LEU A 505 6.06 -36.06 13.86
N THR A 506 6.96 -36.60 13.04
CA THR A 506 7.28 -36.02 11.73
C THR A 506 6.10 -36.13 10.78
N ASN A 507 5.75 -35.02 10.13
CA ASN A 507 4.70 -34.99 9.14
C ASN A 507 5.28 -34.85 7.73
N CYS A 508 4.74 -35.62 6.79
CA CYS A 508 5.18 -35.60 5.39
C CYS A 508 4.42 -34.53 4.61
N ALA A 509 4.99 -34.09 3.48
CA ALA A 509 4.46 -33.01 2.67
C ALA A 509 3.00 -33.23 2.22
N GLU A 510 2.67 -34.43 1.79
CA GLU A 510 1.34 -34.81 1.30
C GLU A 510 0.29 -34.74 2.41
N ARG A 511 0.64 -35.24 3.60
CA ARG A 511 -0.21 -35.16 4.80
C ARG A 511 -0.38 -33.71 5.26
N SER A 512 0.70 -32.92 5.23
CA SER A 512 0.61 -31.48 5.51
C SER A 512 -0.36 -30.77 4.56
N ALA A 513 -0.29 -31.06 3.25
CA ALA A 513 -1.17 -30.45 2.26
C ALA A 513 -2.64 -30.86 2.45
N ILE A 514 -2.90 -32.17 2.65
CA ILE A 514 -4.25 -32.69 2.89
C ILE A 514 -4.84 -32.14 4.19
N PHE A 515 -4.09 -32.18 5.30
CA PHE A 515 -4.60 -31.70 6.59
C PHE A 515 -4.82 -30.19 6.59
N ARG A 516 -3.98 -29.43 5.87
CA ARG A 516 -4.23 -28.01 5.63
C ARG A 516 -5.55 -27.81 4.87
N ALA A 517 -5.75 -28.52 3.77
CA ALA A 517 -7.00 -28.42 2.99
C ALA A 517 -8.24 -28.76 3.84
N ILE A 518 -8.17 -29.80 4.68
CA ILE A 518 -9.25 -30.16 5.61
C ILE A 518 -9.48 -29.03 6.62
N SER A 519 -8.41 -28.50 7.23
CA SER A 519 -8.53 -27.47 8.26
C SER A 519 -9.10 -26.15 7.72
N GLU A 520 -8.77 -25.82 6.47
CA GLU A 520 -9.12 -24.54 5.85
C GLU A 520 -10.50 -24.59 5.20
N TYR A 521 -10.87 -25.71 4.56
CA TYR A 521 -12.07 -25.81 3.72
C TYR A 521 -13.07 -26.89 4.16
N GLY A 522 -12.71 -27.71 5.16
CA GLY A 522 -13.48 -28.88 5.54
C GLY A 522 -13.42 -29.99 4.48
N VAL A 523 -13.78 -31.22 4.88
CA VAL A 523 -13.75 -32.38 3.95
C VAL A 523 -14.68 -32.18 2.76
N ALA A 524 -15.84 -31.55 2.94
CA ALA A 524 -16.78 -31.27 1.85
C ALA A 524 -16.24 -30.23 0.83
N GLY A 525 -15.27 -29.40 1.24
CA GLY A 525 -14.61 -28.43 0.37
C GLY A 525 -13.42 -29.01 -0.39
N MET A 526 -13.12 -30.30 -0.22
CA MET A 526 -11.98 -30.98 -0.84
C MET A 526 -12.41 -31.84 -2.03
N ASP A 527 -12.49 -31.20 -3.20
CA ASP A 527 -12.58 -31.90 -4.49
C ASP A 527 -11.24 -31.81 -5.20
N VAL A 528 -10.30 -32.68 -4.82
CA VAL A 528 -8.94 -32.70 -5.38
C VAL A 528 -8.99 -33.28 -6.79
N VAL A 529 -8.42 -32.56 -7.75
CA VAL A 529 -8.36 -32.94 -9.18
C VAL A 529 -6.95 -33.27 -9.67
N ALA A 530 -5.91 -32.88 -8.93
CA ALA A 530 -4.53 -33.30 -9.19
C ALA A 530 -3.67 -33.19 -7.93
N VAL A 531 -2.65 -34.04 -7.84
CA VAL A 531 -1.65 -34.02 -6.77
C VAL A 531 -0.26 -33.99 -7.38
N ALA A 532 0.68 -33.25 -6.81
CA ALA A 532 2.10 -33.38 -7.15
C ALA A 532 2.98 -33.52 -5.91
N VAL A 533 4.07 -34.25 -6.05
CA VAL A 533 5.07 -34.47 -4.99
C VAL A 533 6.46 -34.31 -5.57
N ALA A 534 7.30 -33.53 -4.88
CA ALA A 534 8.61 -33.11 -5.37
C ALA A 534 9.68 -33.20 -4.28
N ALA A 535 10.85 -33.76 -4.62
CA ALA A 535 12.02 -33.81 -3.74
C ALA A 535 13.32 -33.84 -4.56
N ASP A 536 14.46 -33.58 -3.93
CA ASP A 536 15.77 -33.74 -4.58
C ASP A 536 16.22 -35.20 -4.54
N THR A 537 16.00 -35.91 -5.65
CA THR A 537 16.26 -37.34 -5.81
C THR A 537 16.77 -37.64 -7.23
N GLU A 538 17.39 -38.80 -7.44
CA GLU A 538 17.90 -39.22 -8.77
C GLU A 538 16.79 -39.47 -9.80
N GLY A 539 15.56 -39.76 -9.35
CA GLY A 539 14.37 -39.95 -10.18
C GLY A 539 13.12 -39.42 -9.47
N PRO A 540 11.93 -39.48 -10.07
CA PRO A 540 10.69 -39.02 -9.45
C PRO A 540 10.46 -39.60 -8.04
N VAL A 541 10.20 -38.72 -7.05
CA VAL A 541 9.98 -39.14 -5.66
C VAL A 541 8.58 -39.70 -5.47
N SER A 542 8.44 -40.80 -4.72
CA SER A 542 7.14 -41.39 -4.42
C SER A 542 6.75 -41.17 -2.95
N PRO A 543 5.46 -40.91 -2.65
CA PRO A 543 4.98 -40.79 -1.28
C PRO A 543 5.22 -42.06 -0.46
N CYS A 544 5.42 -41.91 0.85
CA CYS A 544 5.51 -43.06 1.76
C CYS A 544 4.14 -43.74 1.94
N GLY A 545 4.12 -44.98 2.47
CA GLY A 545 2.88 -45.76 2.62
C GLY A 545 1.78 -45.05 3.42
N ALA A 546 2.14 -44.33 4.49
CA ALA A 546 1.18 -43.56 5.28
C ALA A 546 0.55 -42.41 4.46
N CYS A 547 1.35 -41.70 3.65
CA CYS A 547 0.85 -40.65 2.77
C CYS A 547 -0.08 -41.20 1.69
N ARG A 548 0.27 -42.35 1.10
CA ARG A 548 -0.58 -43.00 0.10
C ARG A 548 -1.94 -43.42 0.69
N GLN A 549 -1.95 -43.93 1.91
CA GLN A 549 -3.21 -44.27 2.61
C GLN A 549 -4.05 -43.02 2.88
N VAL A 550 -3.44 -41.90 3.29
CA VAL A 550 -4.16 -40.62 3.49
C VAL A 550 -4.71 -40.07 2.17
N LEU A 551 -3.93 -40.13 1.09
CA LEU A 551 -4.41 -39.73 -0.24
C LEU A 551 -5.59 -40.59 -0.68
N MET A 552 -5.54 -41.91 -0.46
CA MET A 552 -6.64 -42.83 -0.77
C MET A 552 -7.93 -42.56 0.03
N GLU A 553 -7.80 -42.07 1.26
CA GLU A 553 -8.95 -41.72 2.11
C GLU A 553 -9.65 -40.44 1.63
N PHE A 554 -8.87 -39.43 1.20
CA PHE A 554 -9.38 -38.07 0.93
C PHE A 554 -9.39 -37.66 -0.55
N CYS A 555 -8.92 -38.51 -1.46
CA CYS A 555 -8.94 -38.26 -2.90
C CYS A 555 -9.57 -39.45 -3.63
N ARG A 556 -10.17 -39.19 -4.79
CA ARG A 556 -10.69 -40.26 -5.65
C ARG A 556 -9.54 -41.05 -6.26
N ALA A 557 -9.73 -42.36 -6.47
CA ALA A 557 -8.69 -43.26 -6.97
C ALA A 557 -8.19 -42.89 -8.38
N ASP A 558 -8.98 -42.17 -9.17
CA ASP A 558 -8.67 -41.71 -10.53
C ASP A 558 -7.90 -40.38 -10.57
N VAL A 559 -7.71 -39.71 -9.43
CA VAL A 559 -6.98 -38.43 -9.38
C VAL A 559 -5.53 -38.64 -9.83
N PRO A 560 -5.05 -37.89 -10.84
CA PRO A 560 -3.67 -37.98 -11.30
C PRO A 560 -2.71 -37.49 -10.23
N VAL A 561 -1.59 -38.20 -10.10
CA VAL A 561 -0.48 -37.86 -9.21
C VAL A 561 0.79 -37.71 -10.03
N PHE A 562 1.41 -36.54 -9.93
CA PHE A 562 2.65 -36.20 -10.60
C PHE A 562 3.81 -36.31 -9.61
N LEU A 563 4.64 -37.32 -9.81
CA LEU A 563 5.87 -37.52 -9.06
C LEU A 563 6.99 -36.80 -9.82
N THR A 564 7.74 -35.94 -9.13
CA THR A 564 8.82 -35.19 -9.78
C THR A 564 10.08 -35.10 -8.93
N ASN A 565 11.18 -34.71 -9.57
CA ASN A 565 12.39 -34.27 -8.88
C ASN A 565 12.84 -32.87 -9.32
N VAL A 566 13.86 -32.33 -8.66
CA VAL A 566 14.43 -31.00 -9.00
C VAL A 566 15.06 -30.93 -10.40
N ARG A 567 15.27 -32.08 -11.05
CA ARG A 567 15.88 -32.19 -12.38
C ARG A 567 14.83 -32.21 -13.50
N GLY A 568 13.56 -32.06 -13.16
CA GLY A 568 12.44 -32.00 -14.11
C GLY A 568 11.98 -33.35 -14.65
N GLN A 569 12.41 -34.47 -14.06
CA GLN A 569 11.88 -35.79 -14.42
C GLN A 569 10.50 -35.97 -13.79
N ILE A 570 9.51 -36.33 -14.60
CA ILE A 570 8.13 -36.48 -14.16
C ILE A 570 7.67 -37.91 -14.43
N ALA A 571 7.06 -38.54 -13.42
CA ALA A 571 6.29 -39.77 -13.58
C ALA A 571 4.83 -39.51 -13.19
N GLU A 572 3.91 -39.83 -14.09
CA GLU A 572 2.47 -39.73 -13.85
C GLU A 572 1.92 -41.08 -13.39
N THR A 573 1.05 -41.03 -12.39
CA THR A 573 0.30 -42.18 -11.87
C THR A 573 -1.05 -41.69 -11.35
N THR A 574 -1.80 -42.53 -10.63
CA THR A 574 -3.03 -42.10 -9.94
C THR A 574 -2.98 -42.46 -8.47
N VAL A 575 -3.84 -41.82 -7.68
CA VAL A 575 -3.99 -42.12 -6.25
C VAL A 575 -4.23 -43.63 -6.02
N GLY A 576 -5.10 -44.25 -6.83
CA GLY A 576 -5.38 -45.70 -6.77
C GLY A 576 -4.19 -46.58 -7.17
N ALA A 577 -3.38 -46.16 -8.15
CA ALA A 577 -2.21 -46.91 -8.59
C ALA A 577 -1.04 -46.82 -7.60
N LEU A 578 -0.97 -45.77 -6.78
CA LEU A 578 0.04 -45.66 -5.72
C LEU A 578 -0.15 -46.68 -4.61
N LEU A 579 -1.40 -47.05 -4.27
CA LEU A 579 -1.72 -48.01 -3.22
C LEU A 579 -2.85 -48.95 -3.65
N PRO A 580 -2.57 -49.93 -4.51
CA PRO A 580 -3.54 -50.97 -4.83
C PRO A 580 -3.91 -51.72 -3.54
N HIS A 581 -5.20 -51.98 -3.33
CA HIS A 581 -5.76 -52.62 -2.13
C HIS A 581 -5.63 -51.79 -0.83
N ALA A 582 -5.77 -50.46 -0.94
CA ALA A 582 -5.82 -49.57 0.21
C ALA A 582 -6.87 -49.99 1.26
N PHE A 583 -6.59 -49.71 2.53
CA PHE A 583 -7.48 -50.03 3.63
C PHE A 583 -8.60 -48.98 3.70
N LEU A 584 -9.74 -49.26 3.06
CA LEU A 584 -10.90 -48.33 2.95
C LEU A 584 -12.18 -48.86 3.63
N HIS A 585 -12.12 -50.06 4.20
CA HIS A 585 -13.27 -50.72 4.83
C HIS A 585 -12.93 -51.03 6.29
N PHE A 586 -13.74 -50.46 7.19
CA PHE A 586 -13.66 -50.65 8.64
C PHE A 586 -14.79 -51.55 9.11
#